data_AF-A0A7V8XJC9-F1
#
_entry.id   AF-A0A7V8XJC9-F1
#
_cell.length_a   1.000
_cell.length_b   1.000
_cell.length_c   1.000
_cell.angle_alpha   90.00
_cell.angle_beta   90.00
_cell.angle_gamma   90.00
#
_symmetry.space_group_name_H-M   'P 1'
#
loop_
_entity.id
_entity.type
_entity.pdbx_description
1 polymer ?
#
loop_
_entity_poly.entity_id
_entity_poly.type
_entity_poly.pdbx_seq_one_letter_code
_entity_poly.pdbx_strand_id
1 'polypeptide(L)'
;MTRVPLGALLAANVISITGNRLTQLAIPWFVLQTTGSVAKTGLVGFFSLLPFVISSALGGVIVDRLGYRRASVVSDLASGSSVLLVPILYHTVG
;
A
#
# COMPACT_ATOMS: atom_id res chain seq x y z
N MET A 1 8.67 21.02 -27.69
CA MET A 1 8.21 20.06 -26.67
C MET A 1 9.42 19.60 -25.86
N THR A 2 9.66 20.24 -24.73
CA THR A 2 10.85 20.03 -23.91
C THR A 2 10.77 18.64 -23.27
N ARG A 3 11.84 17.83 -23.34
CA ARG A 3 11.90 16.44 -22.80
C ARG A 3 12.12 16.39 -21.28
N VAL A 4 12.36 17.54 -20.67
CA VAL A 4 12.58 17.75 -19.23
C VAL A 4 11.51 17.12 -18.31
N PRO A 5 10.18 17.24 -18.57
CA PRO A 5 9.17 16.65 -17.70
C PRO A 5 9.20 15.11 -17.71
N LEU A 6 9.58 14.48 -18.82
CA LEU A 6 9.72 13.01 -18.89
C LEU A 6 10.92 12.52 -18.07
N GLY A 7 12.05 13.23 -18.15
CA GLY A 7 13.24 12.91 -17.35
C GLY A 7 12.98 13.02 -15.85
N ALA A 8 12.28 14.07 -15.42
CA ALA A 8 11.88 14.25 -14.03
C ALA A 8 10.92 13.15 -13.55
N LEU A 9 9.91 12.78 -14.36
CA LEU A 9 8.98 11.70 -14.05
C LEU A 9 9.70 10.35 -13.91
N LEU A 10 10.61 10.03 -14.84
CA LEU A 10 11.38 8.79 -14.81
C LEU A 10 12.29 8.73 -13.59
N ALA A 11 13.01 9.81 -13.28
CA ALA A 11 13.86 9.87 -12.09
C ALA A 11 13.05 9.69 -10.81
N ALA A 12 11.92 10.40 -10.68
CA ALA A 12 11.01 10.24 -9.56
C ALA A 12 10.49 8.79 -9.45
N ASN A 13 10.12 8.17 -10.57
CA ASN A 13 9.62 6.80 -10.60
C ASN A 13 10.70 5.78 -10.17
N VAL A 14 11.93 5.93 -10.68
CA VAL A 14 13.07 5.09 -10.29
C VAL A 14 13.35 5.19 -8.79
N ILE A 15 13.39 6.42 -8.26
CA ILE A 15 13.58 6.65 -6.82
C ILE A 15 12.44 6.01 -6.03
N SER A 16 11.19 6.20 -6.47
CA SER A 16 10.02 5.67 -5.77
C SER A 16 9.98 4.14 -5.75
N ILE A 17 10.26 3.49 -6.89
CA ILE A 17 10.32 2.02 -6.99
C ILE A 17 11.44 1.49 -6.10
N THR A 18 12.62 2.13 -6.15
CA THR A 18 13.76 1.72 -5.32
C THR A 18 13.43 1.83 -3.84
N GLY A 19 12.84 2.95 -3.42
CA GLY A 19 12.36 3.15 -2.05
C GLY A 19 11.37 2.08 -1.63
N ASN A 20 10.37 1.79 -2.48
CA ASN A 20 9.37 0.77 -2.19
C ASN A 20 9.97 -0.63 -2.01
N ARG A 21 10.99 -0.99 -2.81
CA ARG A 21 11.73 -2.25 -2.66
C ARG A 21 12.53 -2.30 -1.35
N LEU A 22 13.19 -1.20 -0.99
CA LEU A 22 13.89 -1.10 0.29
C LEU A 22 12.91 -1.23 1.46
N THR A 23 11.75 -0.58 1.42
CA THR A 23 10.71 -0.67 2.45
C THR A 23 10.18 -2.10 2.62
N GLN A 24 10.00 -2.84 1.52
CA GLN A 24 9.57 -4.25 1.56
C GLN A 24 10.54 -5.15 2.33
N LEU A 25 11.84 -4.81 2.36
CA LEU A 25 12.85 -5.54 3.13
C LEU A 25 13.02 -4.95 4.54
N ALA A 26 12.96 -3.62 4.67
CA ALA A 26 13.19 -2.91 5.92
C ALA A 26 12.12 -3.18 6.96
N ILE A 27 10.84 -3.27 6.59
CA ILE A 27 9.74 -3.52 7.54
C ILE A 27 9.89 -4.89 8.22
N PRO A 28 10.02 -6.01 7.49
CA PRO A 28 10.27 -7.32 8.10
C PRO A 28 11.56 -7.34 8.94
N TRP A 29 12.64 -6.73 8.45
CA TRP A 29 13.91 -6.64 9.18
C TRP A 29 13.73 -5.90 10.51
N PHE A 30 13.04 -4.76 10.50
CA PHE A 30 12.79 -3.97 11.70
C PHE A 30 11.98 -4.75 12.74
N VAL A 31 10.95 -5.49 12.31
CA VAL A 31 10.18 -6.38 13.19
C VAL A 31 11.05 -7.50 13.75
N LEU A 32 11.93 -8.07 12.92
CA LEU A 32 12.85 -9.13 13.36
C LEU A 32 13.80 -8.60 14.44
N GLN A 33 14.36 -7.40 14.24
CA GLN A 33 15.32 -6.81 15.17
C GLN A 33 14.67 -6.36 16.48
N THR A 34 13.46 -5.82 16.43
CA THR A 34 12.73 -5.35 17.62
C THR A 34 12.09 -6.49 18.42
N THR A 35 11.65 -7.56 17.76
CA THR A 35 10.88 -8.64 18.40
C THR A 35 11.65 -9.94 18.61
N GLY A 36 12.78 -10.14 17.90
CA GLY A 36 13.57 -11.36 17.93
C GLY A 36 12.89 -12.61 17.37
N SER A 37 11.64 -12.50 16.88
CA SER A 37 10.80 -13.63 16.49
C SER A 37 10.57 -13.65 14.98
N VAL A 38 11.14 -14.65 14.32
CA VAL A 38 10.99 -14.90 12.87
C VAL A 38 9.54 -15.14 12.47
N ALA A 39 8.73 -15.77 13.34
CA ALA A 39 7.32 -16.03 13.08
C ALA A 39 6.50 -14.74 12.95
N LYS A 40 6.74 -13.75 13.82
CA LYS A 40 6.08 -12.44 13.75
C LYS A 40 6.51 -11.65 12.51
N THR A 41 7.79 -11.73 12.15
CA THR A 41 8.31 -11.14 10.91
C THR A 41 7.63 -11.72 9.67
N GLY A 42 7.47 -13.04 9.60
CA GLY A 42 6.75 -13.70 8.50
C GLY A 42 5.28 -13.27 8.42
N LEU A 43 4.61 -13.13 9.57
CA LEU A 43 3.22 -12.71 9.66
C LEU A 43 3.03 -11.26 9.17
N VAL A 44 3.91 -10.34 9.59
CA VAL A 44 3.91 -8.95 9.08
C VAL A 44 4.19 -8.91 7.58
N GLY A 45 5.15 -9.68 7.09
CA GLY A 45 5.42 -9.80 5.65
C GLY A 45 4.20 -10.29 4.87
N PHE A 46 3.51 -11.31 5.39
CA PHE A 46 2.28 -11.85 4.80
C PHE A 46 1.18 -10.79 4.72
N PHE A 47 0.85 -10.11 5.83
CA PHE A 47 -0.17 -9.07 5.85
C PHE A 47 0.21 -7.81 5.05
N SER A 48 1.50 -7.62 4.74
CA SER A 48 1.96 -6.53 3.86
C SER A 48 1.70 -6.83 2.38
N LEU A 49 1.74 -8.10 1.99
CA LEU A 49 1.53 -8.54 0.59
C LEU A 49 0.09 -8.95 0.31
N LEU A 50 -0.63 -9.45 1.31
CA LEU A 50 -2.01 -9.93 1.19
C LEU A 50 -2.95 -8.90 0.51
N PRO A 51 -2.98 -7.61 0.91
CA PRO A 51 -3.89 -6.64 0.30
C PRO A 51 -3.57 -6.39 -1.17
N PHE A 52 -2.28 -6.39 -1.52
CA PHE A 52 -1.81 -6.23 -2.90
C PHE A 52 -2.25 -7.41 -3.77
N VAL A 53 -2.08 -8.64 -3.29
CA VAL A 53 -2.46 -9.86 -4.02
C VAL A 53 -3.97 -9.93 -4.20
N ILE A 54 -4.75 -9.63 -3.16
CA ILE A 54 -6.21 -9.60 -3.24
C ILE A 54 -6.66 -8.52 -4.23
N SER A 55 -6.08 -7.31 -4.14
CA SER A 55 -6.42 -6.20 -5.02
C SER A 55 -6.03 -6.47 -6.47
N SER A 56 -4.90 -7.14 -6.74
CA SER A 56 -4.49 -7.47 -8.10
C SER A 56 -5.33 -8.60 -8.71
N ALA A 57 -5.69 -9.61 -7.92
CA ALA A 57 -6.49 -10.74 -8.40
C ALA A 57 -7.96 -10.36 -8.60
N LEU A 58 -8.55 -9.60 -7.67
CA LEU A 58 -9.98 -9.29 -7.67
C LEU A 58 -10.30 -7.92 -8.24
N GLY A 59 -9.34 -7.00 -8.33
CA GLY A 59 -9.56 -5.61 -8.73
C GLY A 59 -10.23 -5.50 -10.10
N GLY A 60 -9.74 -6.23 -11.11
CA GLY A 60 -10.34 -6.25 -12.44
C GLY A 60 -11.77 -6.79 -12.43
N VAL A 61 -11.98 -7.97 -11.86
CA VAL A 61 -13.30 -8.63 -11.80
C VAL A 61 -14.33 -7.81 -11.04
N ILE A 62 -13.93 -7.19 -9.92
CA ILE A 62 -14.81 -6.33 -9.12
C ILE A 62 -15.17 -5.05 -9.89
N VAL A 63 -14.19 -4.41 -10.54
CA VAL A 63 -14.41 -3.19 -11.33
C VAL A 63 -15.30 -3.48 -12.53
N ASP A 64 -15.05 -4.59 -13.23
CA ASP A 64 -15.83 -5.01 -14.39
C ASP A 64 -17.29 -5.31 -14.01
N ARG A 65 -17.52 -5.88 -12.82
CA ARG A 65 -18.87 -6.25 -12.36
C ARG A 65 -19.66 -5.10 -11.73
N LEU A 66 -19.00 -4.17 -11.03
CA LEU A 66 -19.67 -3.00 -10.44
C LEU A 66 -19.82 -1.82 -11.41
N GLY A 67 -19.00 -1.80 -12.48
CA GLY A 67 -18.85 -0.68 -13.39
C GLY A 67 -17.92 0.40 -12.83
N TYR A 68 -17.09 0.98 -13.72
CA TYR A 68 -16.01 1.92 -13.38
C TYR A 68 -16.40 3.03 -12.40
N ARG A 69 -17.58 3.65 -12.58
CA ARG A 69 -18.03 4.75 -11.73
C ARG A 69 -18.34 4.32 -10.30
N ARG A 70 -18.98 3.16 -10.11
CA ARG A 70 -19.34 2.67 -8.76
C ARG A 70 -18.12 2.13 -8.04
N ALA A 71 -17.24 1.42 -8.75
CA ALA A 71 -15.99 0.92 -8.18
C ALA A 71 -15.11 2.07 -7.66
N SER A 72 -14.98 3.16 -8.42
CA SER A 72 -14.24 4.36 -7.98
C SER A 72 -14.84 4.99 -6.72
N VAL A 73 -16.16 5.19 -6.68
CA VAL A 73 -16.82 5.78 -5.50
C VAL A 73 -16.63 4.90 -4.26
N VAL A 74 -16.74 3.57 -4.40
CA VAL A 74 -16.54 2.64 -3.28
C VAL A 74 -15.08 2.64 -2.82
N SER A 75 -14.10 2.66 -3.74
CA SER A 75 -12.68 2.73 -3.37
C SER A 75 -12.32 4.04 -2.68
N ASP A 76 -12.91 5.15 -3.12
CA ASP A 76 -12.68 6.47 -2.53
C ASP A 76 -13.29 6.54 -1.12
N LEU A 77 -14.49 6.00 -0.92
CA LEU A 77 -15.11 5.89 0.39
C LEU A 77 -14.34 4.95 1.33
N ALA A 78 -13.84 3.82 0.83
CA ALA A 78 -13.01 2.89 1.60
C ALA A 78 -11.66 3.51 2.00
N SER A 79 -11.05 4.28 1.09
CA SER A 79 -9.81 5.02 1.35
C SER A 79 -10.04 6.13 2.37
N GLY A 80 -11.10 6.93 2.18
CA GLY A 80 -11.46 8.02 3.09
C GLY A 80 -11.77 7.51 4.50
N SER A 81 -12.50 6.41 4.62
CA SER A 81 -12.79 5.78 5.93
C SER A 81 -11.53 5.22 6.59
N SER A 82 -10.62 4.60 5.83
CA SER A 82 -9.32 4.12 6.36
C SER A 82 -8.48 5.28 6.90
N VAL A 83 -8.45 6.43 6.21
CA VAL A 83 -7.73 7.62 6.66
C VAL A 83 -8.41 8.26 7.88
N LEU A 84 -9.75 8.31 7.92
CA LEU A 84 -10.51 8.81 9.07
C LEU A 84 -10.34 7.95 10.32
N LEU A 85 -10.14 6.64 10.17
CA LEU A 85 -9.92 5.73 11.30
C LEU A 85 -8.60 6.02 12.03
N VAL A 86 -7.58 6.53 11.36
CA VAL A 86 -6.28 6.84 11.98
C VAL A 86 -6.41 7.85 13.14
N PRO A 87 -6.97 9.07 12.97
CA PRO A 87 -7.14 10.01 14.07
C PRO A 87 -8.19 9.55 15.09
N ILE A 88 -9.24 8.83 14.68
CA ILE A 88 -10.27 8.31 15.61
C ILE A 88 -9.65 7.30 16.57
N LEU A 89 -8.91 6.31 16.04
CA LEU A 89 -8.25 5.30 16.86
C LEU A 89 -7.19 5.92 17.76
N TYR A 90 -6.46 6.92 17.27
CA TYR A 90 -5.51 7.68 18.08
C TYR A 90 -6.19 8.40 19.25
N HIS A 91 -7.37 9.00 19.05
CA HIS A 91 -8.09 9.69 20.12
C HIS A 91 -8.79 8.76 21.11
N THR A 92 -9.12 7.52 20.73
CA THR A 92 -9.79 6.55 21.61
C THR A 92 -8.85 5.64 22.39
N VAL A 93 -7.61 5.45 21.90
CA VAL A 93 -6.63 4.52 22.50
C VAL A 93 -5.38 5.26 23.02
N GLY A 94 -5.21 6.54 22.68
CA GLY A 94 -4.11 7.40 23.14
C GLY A 94 -4.29 7.94 24.54
#